data_AF-A0A0D0ITK8-F1
#
_entry.id   AF-A0A0D0ITK8-F1
#
_cell.length_a   1.000
_cell.length_b   1.000
_cell.length_c   1.000
_cell.angle_alpha   90.00
_cell.angle_beta   90.00
_cell.angle_gamma   90.00
#
_symmetry.space_group_name_H-M   'P 1'
#
loop_
_entity.id
_entity.type
_entity.pdbx_description
1 polymer ?
#
loop_
_entity_poly.entity_id
_entity_poly.type
_entity_poly.pdbx_seq_one_letter_code
_entity_poly.pdbx_strand_id
1 'polypeptide(L)'
;MNKIFYSLIVAVAMILTSCAGTYDIKGTSNVSVLDGKMLYLKQYHDSDLKNIDSCDVVHGQFGFNGRLDSVRMVTLFMDDENIMPVVLESGSINVKIDNGSQKVSGTPLNDKLSEFIEKYNQLEMQMNDLAHKQSQAIMNGEDENTINQKLAIEAQQITQKEDKLITSFICDNFDNVLGPGVFFMMTMGYPIPELSPWIEDIMSKATDHFKNDAYVRDYYQKAQQNQEILNGMATPDGPAPQPAAGPQPTDAPQQPMDGPTPNQLAQPAE
;
A
#
# COMPACT_ATOMS: atom_id res chain seq x y z
N MET A 1 34.03 -40.26 -34.22
CA MET A 1 33.68 -40.41 -32.80
C MET A 1 32.74 -39.26 -32.43
N ASN A 2 31.43 -39.40 -32.66
CA ASN A 2 30.49 -38.26 -32.57
C ASN A 2 29.09 -38.66 -32.05
N LYS A 3 28.98 -39.73 -31.26
CA LYS A 3 27.68 -40.25 -30.79
C LYS A 3 27.50 -40.26 -29.27
N ILE A 4 28.47 -39.74 -28.52
CA ILE A 4 28.46 -39.75 -27.04
C ILE A 4 27.96 -38.41 -26.46
N PHE A 5 27.90 -37.34 -27.27
CA PHE A 5 27.51 -36.00 -26.78
C PHE A 5 26.01 -35.71 -26.75
N TYR A 6 25.16 -36.58 -27.32
CA TYR A 6 23.71 -36.36 -27.34
C TYR A 6 22.96 -36.99 -26.15
N SER A 7 23.64 -37.78 -25.31
CA SER A 7 22.99 -38.47 -24.18
C SER A 7 23.03 -37.69 -22.85
N LEU A 8 23.68 -36.53 -22.80
CA LEU A 8 23.78 -35.71 -21.59
C LEU A 8 22.83 -34.49 -21.58
N ILE A 9 22.17 -34.17 -22.70
CA ILE A 9 21.28 -33.01 -22.83
C ILE A 9 19.82 -33.34 -22.44
N VAL A 10 19.45 -34.62 -22.33
CA VAL A 10 18.08 -35.05 -21.99
C VAL A 10 17.85 -35.23 -20.47
N ALA A 11 18.90 -35.18 -19.64
CA ALA A 11 18.79 -35.35 -18.19
C ALA A 11 18.56 -34.05 -17.40
N VAL A 12 18.54 -32.89 -18.06
CA VAL A 12 18.21 -31.57 -17.45
C VAL A 12 16.82 -31.11 -17.89
N ALA A 13 15.90 -32.07 -18.07
CA ALA A 13 14.49 -31.82 -18.23
C ALA A 13 13.76 -32.50 -17.08
N MET A 14 12.96 -31.72 -16.35
CA MET A 14 12.05 -32.14 -15.27
C MET A 14 12.64 -32.23 -13.86
N ILE A 15 13.01 -31.08 -13.30
CA ILE A 15 12.64 -30.78 -11.91
C ILE A 15 11.84 -29.48 -11.91
N LEU A 16 10.68 -29.49 -12.59
CA LEU A 16 9.58 -28.61 -12.18
C LEU A 16 8.89 -29.33 -11.01
N THR A 17 9.55 -29.37 -9.86
CA THR A 17 8.81 -29.53 -8.61
C THR A 17 8.00 -28.24 -8.46
N SER A 18 6.79 -28.25 -9.01
CA SER A 18 5.72 -27.42 -8.50
C SER A 18 5.55 -27.80 -7.03
N CYS A 19 6.36 -27.20 -6.15
CA CYS A 19 5.95 -27.05 -4.77
C CYS A 19 4.71 -26.18 -4.84
N ALA A 20 3.54 -26.82 -4.93
CA ALA A 20 2.29 -26.14 -4.71
C ALA A 20 2.39 -25.62 -3.27
N GLY A 21 2.69 -24.33 -3.14
CA GLY A 21 2.73 -23.68 -1.85
C GLY A 21 1.33 -23.75 -1.25
N THR A 22 1.26 -23.69 0.07
CA THR A 22 0.00 -23.46 0.76
C THR A 22 0.21 -22.29 1.69
N TYR A 23 -0.84 -21.50 1.87
CA TYR A 23 -0.87 -20.46 2.88
C TYR A 23 -1.91 -20.84 3.93
N ASP A 24 -1.63 -20.45 5.17
CA ASP A 24 -2.50 -20.66 6.32
C ASP A 24 -2.54 -19.36 7.11
N ILE A 25 -3.60 -18.58 6.97
CA ILE A 25 -3.85 -17.37 7.74
C ILE A 25 -4.63 -17.74 8.99
N LYS A 26 -4.11 -17.37 10.16
CA LYS A 26 -4.77 -17.47 11.46
C LYS A 26 -4.97 -16.08 12.04
N GLY A 27 -6.23 -15.69 12.15
CA GLY A 27 -6.66 -14.39 12.62
C GLY A 27 -7.21 -14.45 14.04
N THR A 28 -6.85 -13.45 14.84
CA THR A 28 -7.48 -13.18 16.13
C THR A 28 -7.88 -11.71 16.22
N SER A 29 -9.05 -11.44 16.78
CA SER A 29 -9.56 -10.10 17.02
C SER A 29 -10.20 -9.98 18.41
N ASN A 30 -9.94 -8.85 19.06
CA ASN A 30 -10.64 -8.44 20.29
C ASN A 30 -11.73 -7.39 20.04
N VAL A 31 -11.95 -7.01 18.77
CA VAL A 31 -12.91 -5.96 18.40
C VAL A 31 -14.29 -6.61 18.26
N SER A 32 -15.23 -6.21 19.11
CA SER A 32 -16.55 -6.86 19.17
C SER A 32 -17.37 -6.73 17.88
N VAL A 33 -17.10 -5.69 17.07
CA VAL A 33 -17.81 -5.48 15.78
C VAL A 33 -17.47 -6.56 14.74
N LEU A 34 -16.33 -7.21 14.87
CA LEU A 34 -15.88 -8.24 13.94
C LEU A 34 -16.53 -9.60 14.24
N ASP A 35 -17.04 -9.83 15.45
CA ASP A 35 -17.59 -11.15 15.80
C ASP A 35 -18.91 -11.42 15.07
N GLY A 36 -19.01 -12.58 14.41
CA GLY A 36 -20.16 -12.94 13.58
C GLY A 36 -20.22 -12.23 12.22
N LYS A 37 -19.17 -11.50 11.82
CA LYS A 37 -19.04 -10.90 10.50
C LYS A 37 -18.30 -11.81 9.53
N MET A 38 -18.53 -11.55 8.24
CA MET A 38 -17.80 -12.18 7.15
C MET A 38 -16.59 -11.33 6.78
N LEU A 39 -15.43 -11.98 6.71
CA LEU A 39 -14.20 -11.42 6.20
C LEU A 39 -13.94 -11.92 4.78
N TYR A 40 -13.38 -11.05 3.96
CA TYR A 40 -13.07 -11.33 2.56
C TYR A 40 -11.60 -11.02 2.28
N LEU A 41 -10.91 -11.92 1.60
CA LEU A 41 -9.64 -11.58 0.96
C LEU A 41 -9.96 -11.07 -0.45
N LYS A 42 -9.60 -9.82 -0.73
CA LYS A 42 -9.81 -9.21 -2.04
C LYS A 42 -8.48 -8.81 -2.68
N GLN A 43 -8.39 -8.91 -4.00
CA GLN A 43 -7.24 -8.48 -4.78
C GLN A 43 -7.68 -7.53 -5.88
N TYR A 44 -6.87 -6.50 -6.11
CA TYR A 44 -7.05 -5.60 -7.24
C TYR A 44 -6.55 -6.27 -8.53
N HIS A 45 -7.41 -6.39 -9.53
CA HIS A 45 -7.09 -6.99 -10.82
C HIS A 45 -7.97 -6.39 -11.93
N ASP A 46 -7.35 -5.90 -13.02
CA ASP A 46 -8.03 -5.25 -14.17
C ASP A 46 -8.93 -4.07 -13.80
N SER A 47 -8.49 -3.22 -12.87
CA SER A 47 -9.28 -2.08 -12.37
C SER A 47 -10.45 -2.44 -11.45
N ASP A 48 -10.64 -3.72 -11.15
CA ASP A 48 -11.70 -4.20 -10.25
C ASP A 48 -11.13 -4.91 -9.01
N LEU A 49 -11.85 -4.79 -7.91
CA LEU A 49 -11.55 -5.50 -6.68
C LEU A 49 -12.26 -6.86 -6.69
N LYS A 50 -11.52 -7.97 -6.77
CA LYS A 50 -12.07 -9.32 -6.88
C LYS A 50 -11.92 -10.08 -5.56
N ASN A 51 -13.01 -10.73 -5.13
CA ASN A 51 -12.98 -11.63 -3.96
C ASN A 51 -12.22 -12.91 -4.31
N ILE A 52 -11.22 -13.24 -3.50
CA ILE A 52 -10.41 -14.47 -3.60
C ILE A 52 -10.99 -15.55 -2.69
N ASP A 53 -11.29 -15.18 -1.45
CA ASP A 53 -11.74 -16.10 -0.40
C ASP A 53 -12.58 -15.35 0.63
N SER A 54 -13.31 -16.09 1.45
CA SER A 54 -14.15 -15.56 2.53
C SER A 54 -14.20 -16.50 3.73
N CYS A 55 -14.25 -15.96 4.94
CA CYS A 55 -14.49 -16.74 6.15
C CYS A 55 -15.32 -15.98 7.19
N ASP A 56 -16.06 -16.73 8.00
CA ASP A 56 -16.77 -16.18 9.15
C ASP A 56 -15.82 -15.97 10.33
N VAL A 57 -16.06 -14.90 11.10
CA VAL A 57 -15.40 -14.69 12.40
C VAL A 57 -16.23 -15.34 13.49
N VAL A 58 -15.64 -16.28 14.21
CA VAL A 58 -16.28 -17.01 15.31
C VAL A 58 -15.48 -16.84 16.59
N HIS A 59 -16.07 -16.21 17.59
CA HIS A 59 -15.43 -15.90 18.87
C HIS A 59 -14.13 -15.10 18.68
N GLY A 60 -14.17 -14.10 17.79
CA GLY A 60 -13.01 -13.30 17.43
C GLY A 60 -11.88 -14.06 16.72
N GLN A 61 -12.13 -15.28 16.24
CA GLN A 61 -11.14 -16.05 15.48
C GLN A 61 -11.62 -16.23 14.05
N PHE A 62 -10.68 -16.18 13.11
CA PHE A 62 -10.94 -16.41 11.69
C PHE A 62 -9.72 -17.05 11.04
N GLY A 63 -9.90 -17.61 9.85
CA GLY A 63 -8.78 -18.19 9.13
C GLY A 63 -9.08 -18.44 7.67
N PHE A 64 -8.03 -18.28 6.88
CA PHE A 64 -8.05 -18.55 5.44
C PHE A 64 -6.97 -19.57 5.14
N ASN A 65 -7.27 -20.54 4.30
CA ASN A 65 -6.28 -21.50 3.85
C ASN A 65 -6.52 -21.82 2.38
N GLY A 66 -5.45 -22.08 1.65
CA GLY A 66 -5.58 -22.38 0.24
C GLY A 66 -4.27 -22.72 -0.43
N ARG A 67 -4.40 -23.08 -1.71
CA ARG A 67 -3.24 -23.28 -2.57
C ARG A 67 -2.65 -21.94 -2.98
N LEU A 68 -1.33 -21.86 -2.96
CA LEU A 68 -0.58 -20.71 -3.41
C LEU A 68 0.04 -21.03 -4.78
N ASP A 69 -0.54 -20.44 -5.83
CA ASP A 69 0.01 -20.54 -7.18
C ASP A 69 1.16 -19.55 -7.40
N SER A 70 1.07 -18.36 -6.80
CA SER A 70 2.12 -17.34 -6.77
C SER A 70 1.97 -16.47 -5.53
N VAL A 71 3.09 -15.91 -5.05
CA VAL A 71 3.06 -14.89 -4.00
C VAL A 71 2.33 -13.66 -4.54
N ARG A 72 1.43 -13.09 -3.74
CA ARG A 72 0.65 -11.89 -4.12
C ARG A 72 0.22 -11.10 -2.90
N MET A 73 0.12 -9.79 -3.03
CA MET A 73 -0.47 -8.93 -2.02
C MET A 73 -1.99 -8.87 -2.22
N VAL A 74 -2.73 -9.02 -1.13
CA VAL A 74 -4.19 -8.95 -1.06
C VAL A 74 -4.57 -8.01 0.08
N THR A 75 -5.85 -7.73 0.19
CA THR A 75 -6.38 -6.90 1.27
C THR A 75 -7.49 -7.66 1.97
N LEU A 76 -7.45 -7.64 3.30
CA LEU A 76 -8.51 -8.15 4.15
C LEU A 76 -9.62 -7.10 4.25
N PHE A 77 -10.85 -7.50 3.97
CA PHE A 77 -12.05 -6.68 4.05
C PHE A 77 -13.04 -7.25 5.05
N MET A 78 -13.77 -6.38 5.74
CA MET A 78 -15.02 -6.71 6.40
C MET A 78 -16.14 -6.03 5.61
N ASP A 79 -17.07 -6.80 5.07
CA ASP A 79 -18.08 -6.29 4.13
C ASP A 79 -17.39 -5.53 2.96
N ASP A 80 -17.56 -4.19 2.90
CA ASP A 80 -16.91 -3.31 1.92
C ASP A 80 -15.81 -2.41 2.51
N GLU A 81 -15.52 -2.54 3.81
CA GLU A 81 -14.48 -1.79 4.50
C GLU A 81 -13.13 -2.51 4.41
N ASN A 82 -12.10 -1.77 3.99
CA ASN A 82 -10.72 -2.24 4.00
C ASN A 82 -10.21 -2.30 5.44
N ILE A 83 -9.69 -3.45 5.86
CA ILE A 83 -9.04 -3.61 7.15
C ILE A 83 -7.54 -3.40 6.98
N MET A 84 -6.87 -4.28 6.24
CA MET A 84 -5.41 -4.27 6.14
C MET A 84 -4.86 -5.02 4.93
N PRO A 85 -3.66 -4.65 4.43
CA PRO A 85 -2.96 -5.44 3.43
C PRO A 85 -2.33 -6.70 4.06
N VAL A 86 -2.31 -7.79 3.29
CA VAL A 86 -1.72 -9.09 3.65
C VAL A 86 -0.98 -9.65 2.44
N VAL A 87 0.21 -10.20 2.63
CA VAL A 87 0.90 -10.96 1.58
C VAL A 87 0.55 -12.43 1.70
N LEU A 88 -0.06 -13.00 0.65
CA LEU A 88 -0.20 -14.44 0.55
C LEU A 88 1.14 -15.02 0.12
N GLU A 89 1.85 -15.61 1.07
CA GLU A 89 3.08 -16.36 0.83
C GLU A 89 3.05 -17.71 1.55
N SER A 90 3.97 -18.60 1.17
CA SER A 90 3.96 -19.97 1.69
C SER A 90 4.35 -19.96 3.17
N GLY A 91 3.48 -20.48 4.02
CA GLY A 91 3.72 -20.54 5.46
C GLY A 91 2.49 -20.22 6.31
N SER A 92 2.73 -20.08 7.61
CA SER A 92 1.70 -19.68 8.58
C SER A 92 1.75 -18.18 8.81
N ILE A 93 0.68 -17.50 8.41
CA ILE A 93 0.49 -16.06 8.52
C ILE A 93 -0.42 -15.82 9.73
N ASN A 94 0.00 -14.96 10.64
CA ASN A 94 -0.76 -14.62 11.84
C ASN A 94 -1.27 -13.19 11.71
N VAL A 95 -2.58 -13.00 11.81
CA VAL A 95 -3.25 -11.70 11.78
C VAL A 95 -3.79 -11.39 13.17
N LYS A 96 -3.47 -10.21 13.69
CA LYS A 96 -3.98 -9.72 14.96
C LYS A 96 -4.65 -8.37 14.76
N ILE A 97 -5.91 -8.26 15.18
CA ILE A 97 -6.73 -7.03 15.09
C ILE A 97 -7.18 -6.66 16.50
N ASP A 98 -6.57 -5.62 17.07
CA ASP A 98 -6.95 -5.06 18.36
C ASP A 98 -7.61 -3.67 18.17
N ASN A 99 -8.29 -3.15 19.21
CA ASN A 99 -8.79 -1.77 19.24
C ASN A 99 -7.64 -0.74 19.08
N GLY A 100 -7.34 -0.38 17.83
CA GLY A 100 -6.34 0.63 17.46
C GLY A 100 -5.01 0.09 16.94
N SER A 101 -4.84 -1.24 16.80
CA SER A 101 -3.65 -1.80 16.15
C SER A 101 -3.97 -3.04 15.35
N GLN A 102 -3.37 -3.14 14.17
CA GLN A 102 -3.51 -4.29 13.28
C GLN A 102 -2.12 -4.73 12.85
N LYS A 103 -1.85 -6.03 12.89
CA LYS A 103 -0.53 -6.57 12.56
C LYS A 103 -0.62 -7.92 11.87
N VAL A 104 0.18 -8.10 10.83
CA VAL A 104 0.41 -9.39 10.17
C VAL A 104 1.83 -9.87 10.48
N SER A 105 2.01 -11.16 10.74
CA SER A 105 3.33 -11.70 11.08
C SER A 105 3.48 -13.18 10.77
N GLY A 106 4.69 -13.70 10.95
CA GLY A 106 5.00 -15.13 10.89
C GLY A 106 5.62 -15.56 9.56
N THR A 107 5.87 -14.61 8.67
CA THR A 107 6.22 -14.88 7.28
C THR A 107 7.01 -13.68 6.73
N PRO A 108 8.12 -13.87 5.99
CA PRO A 108 9.12 -12.81 5.77
C PRO A 108 8.61 -11.53 5.13
N LEU A 109 7.72 -11.63 4.12
CA LEU A 109 7.18 -10.46 3.44
C LEU A 109 6.12 -9.76 4.29
N ASN A 110 5.32 -10.51 5.06
CA ASN A 110 4.38 -9.92 6.00
C ASN A 110 5.08 -9.20 7.16
N ASP A 111 6.16 -9.79 7.70
CA ASP A 111 6.94 -9.15 8.76
C ASP A 111 7.55 -7.83 8.27
N LYS A 112 8.09 -7.83 7.04
CA LYS A 112 8.64 -6.64 6.40
C LYS A 112 7.57 -5.58 6.11
N LEU A 113 6.40 -5.98 5.64
CA LEU A 113 5.27 -5.07 5.38
C LEU A 113 4.74 -4.45 6.68
N SER A 114 4.58 -5.26 7.73
CA SER A 114 4.12 -4.77 9.04
C SER A 114 5.10 -3.78 9.65
N GLU A 115 6.42 -4.01 9.56
CA GLU A 115 7.41 -3.04 10.05
C GLU A 115 7.32 -1.70 9.29
N PHE A 116 7.07 -1.75 7.98
CA PHE A 116 6.86 -0.55 7.18
C PHE A 116 5.60 0.21 7.61
N ILE A 117 4.46 -0.48 7.73
CA ILE A 117 3.19 0.12 8.15
C ILE A 117 3.30 0.70 9.57
N GLU A 118 3.96 0.01 10.50
CA GLU A 118 4.20 0.52 11.85
C GLU A 118 5.01 1.83 11.84
N LYS A 119 6.09 1.91 11.06
CA LYS A 119 6.90 3.14 10.93
C LYS A 119 6.13 4.26 10.24
N TYR A 120 5.34 3.93 9.22
CA TYR A 120 4.48 4.86 8.51
C TYR A 120 3.46 5.49 9.47
N ASN A 121 2.71 4.65 10.19
CA ASN A 121 1.72 5.09 11.18
C ASN A 121 2.34 5.92 12.30
N GLN A 122 3.58 5.63 12.71
CA GLN A 122 4.30 6.45 13.70
C GLN A 122 4.60 7.86 13.20
N LEU A 123 4.92 8.04 11.92
CA LEU A 123 5.13 9.35 11.32
C LEU A 123 3.80 10.10 11.18
N GLU A 124 2.73 9.41 10.76
CA GLU A 124 1.38 9.98 10.72
C GLU A 124 0.89 10.45 12.09
N MET A 125 1.11 9.65 13.14
CA MET A 125 0.79 10.07 14.51
C MET A 125 1.60 11.29 14.94
N GLN A 126 2.88 11.39 14.56
CA GLN A 126 3.70 12.57 14.85
C GLN A 126 3.18 13.81 14.13
N MET A 127 2.72 13.66 12.88
CA MET A 127 2.12 14.75 12.10
C MET A 127 0.82 15.24 12.77
N ASN A 128 -0.06 14.32 13.14
CA ASN A 128 -1.33 14.64 13.81
C ASN A 128 -1.12 15.30 15.18
N ASP A 129 -0.08 14.91 15.92
CA ASP A 129 0.29 15.51 17.21
C ASP A 129 0.69 16.99 17.08
N LEU A 130 1.11 17.47 15.89
CA LEU A 130 1.45 18.88 15.69
C LEU A 130 0.25 19.80 15.92
N ALA A 131 -0.96 19.39 15.54
CA ALA A 131 -2.18 20.18 15.78
C ALA A 131 -2.49 20.30 17.29
N HIS A 132 -2.23 19.24 18.05
CA HIS A 132 -2.34 19.28 19.51
C HIS A 132 -1.29 20.21 20.12
N LYS A 133 -0.04 20.17 19.65
CA LYS A 133 1.02 21.11 20.09
C LYS A 133 0.65 22.56 19.79
N GLN A 134 0.10 22.84 18.60
CA GLN A 134 -0.36 24.18 18.24
C GLN A 134 -1.44 24.68 19.21
N SER A 135 -2.45 23.85 19.47
CA SER A 135 -3.54 24.18 20.40
C SER A 135 -3.04 24.48 21.82
N GLN A 136 -2.06 23.70 22.31
CA GLN A 136 -1.47 23.90 23.64
C GLN A 136 -0.66 25.21 23.72
N ALA A 137 0.12 25.53 22.68
CA ALA A 137 0.91 26.75 22.64
C ALA A 137 0.04 28.01 22.67
N ILE A 138 -1.08 28.00 21.94
CA ILE A 138 -2.08 29.09 21.97
C ILE A 138 -2.66 29.26 23.37
N MET A 139 -3.01 28.16 24.06
CA MET A 139 -3.52 28.22 25.44
C MET A 139 -2.49 28.75 26.45
N ASN A 140 -1.20 28.48 26.20
CA ASN A 140 -0.10 28.95 27.04
C ASN A 140 0.30 30.41 26.76
N GLY A 141 -0.30 31.07 25.75
CA GLY A 141 0.02 32.45 25.38
C GLY A 141 1.39 32.60 24.70
N GLU A 142 1.86 31.55 24.04
CA GLU A 142 3.10 31.60 23.24
C GLU A 142 2.91 32.49 21.99
N ASP A 143 4.00 33.09 21.50
CA ASP A 143 3.97 33.88 20.27
C ASP A 143 3.64 33.00 19.05
N GLU A 144 2.55 33.35 18.36
CA GLU A 144 1.98 32.57 17.26
C GLU A 144 2.95 32.37 16.10
N ASN A 145 3.69 33.42 15.73
CA ASN A 145 4.65 33.34 14.63
C ASN A 145 5.79 32.37 14.95
N THR A 146 6.29 32.42 16.18
CA THR A 146 7.37 31.56 16.65
C THR A 146 6.93 30.09 16.69
N ILE A 147 5.73 29.79 17.20
CA ILE A 147 5.25 28.41 17.23
C ILE A 147 4.93 27.89 15.83
N ASN A 148 4.31 28.70 14.96
CA ASN A 148 3.97 28.28 13.60
C ASN A 148 5.24 27.96 12.79
N GLN A 149 6.31 28.75 12.91
CA GLN A 149 7.60 28.44 12.27
C GLN A 149 8.20 27.13 12.79
N LYS A 150 8.16 26.90 14.10
CA LYS A 150 8.69 25.66 14.70
C LYS A 150 7.91 24.44 14.22
N LEU A 151 6.58 24.51 14.24
CA LEU A 151 5.72 23.41 13.79
C LEU A 151 5.84 23.17 12.28
N ALA A 152 6.02 24.21 11.46
CA ALA A 152 6.28 24.06 10.03
C ALA A 152 7.59 23.32 9.75
N ILE A 153 8.65 23.60 10.51
CA ILE A 153 9.93 22.87 10.40
C ILE A 153 9.75 21.40 10.82
N GLU A 154 9.01 21.15 11.91
CA GLU A 154 8.75 19.79 12.39
C GLU A 154 7.92 18.98 11.38
N ALA A 155 6.86 19.59 10.82
CA ALA A 155 6.05 19.02 9.76
C ALA A 155 6.92 18.66 8.53
N GLN A 156 7.77 19.59 8.07
CA GLN A 156 8.66 19.34 6.95
C GLN A 156 9.63 18.17 7.21
N GLN A 157 10.16 18.04 8.44
CA GLN A 157 11.02 16.93 8.81
C GLN A 157 10.28 15.58 8.84
N ILE A 158 9.02 15.57 9.28
CA ILE A 158 8.19 14.36 9.28
C ILE A 158 7.90 13.94 7.85
N THR A 159 7.43 14.86 6.98
CA THR A 159 7.19 14.58 5.55
C THR A 159 8.44 14.05 4.85
N GLN A 160 9.62 14.64 5.09
CA GLN A 160 10.86 14.13 4.49
C GLN A 160 11.21 12.70 4.94
N LYS A 161 10.92 12.35 6.20
CA LYS A 161 11.13 10.98 6.70
C LYS A 161 10.14 10.02 6.07
N GLU A 162 8.89 10.44 5.92
CA GLU A 162 7.82 9.67 5.28
C GLU A 162 8.14 9.39 3.82
N ASP A 163 8.45 10.44 3.03
CA ASP A 163 8.86 10.32 1.63
C ASP A 163 10.02 9.35 1.47
N LYS A 164 11.04 9.48 2.33
CA LYS A 164 12.21 8.59 2.33
C LYS A 164 11.83 7.16 2.69
N LEU A 165 10.99 6.97 3.71
CA LEU A 165 10.53 5.65 4.15
C LEU A 165 9.81 4.93 3.00
N ILE A 166 8.83 5.59 2.37
CA ILE A 166 8.06 5.05 1.25
C ILE A 166 8.99 4.76 0.06
N THR A 167 9.76 5.75 -0.37
CA THR A 167 10.57 5.65 -1.59
C THR A 167 11.63 4.56 -1.46
N SER A 168 12.35 4.53 -0.34
CA SER A 168 13.34 3.47 -0.09
C SER A 168 12.68 2.10 0.00
N PHE A 169 11.52 1.98 0.67
CA PHE A 169 10.82 0.70 0.75
C PHE A 169 10.40 0.18 -0.63
N ILE A 170 9.86 1.04 -1.50
CA ILE A 170 9.50 0.62 -2.87
C ILE A 170 10.76 0.20 -3.64
N CYS A 171 11.83 1.01 -3.60
CA CYS A 171 13.07 0.73 -4.33
C CYS A 171 13.73 -0.58 -3.88
N ASP A 172 13.76 -0.85 -2.57
CA ASP A 172 14.34 -2.06 -1.98
C ASP A 172 13.49 -3.33 -2.24
N ASN A 173 12.32 -3.17 -2.86
CA ASN A 173 11.36 -4.25 -3.10
C ASN A 173 10.86 -4.31 -4.56
N PHE A 174 11.60 -3.75 -5.52
CA PHE A 174 11.20 -3.78 -6.94
C PHE A 174 10.98 -5.21 -7.49
N ASP A 175 11.75 -6.18 -6.99
CA ASP A 175 11.72 -7.57 -7.48
C ASP A 175 10.82 -8.50 -6.65
N ASN A 176 9.92 -7.94 -5.82
CA ASN A 176 8.91 -8.72 -5.10
C ASN A 176 7.57 -7.96 -5.03
N VAL A 177 6.54 -8.60 -4.46
CA VAL A 177 5.17 -8.06 -4.44
C VAL A 177 4.98 -6.83 -3.56
N LEU A 178 5.90 -6.55 -2.63
CA LEU A 178 5.80 -5.40 -1.72
C LEU A 178 6.05 -4.07 -2.44
N GLY A 179 6.94 -4.05 -3.45
CA GLY A 179 7.22 -2.85 -4.22
C GLY A 179 5.95 -2.34 -4.92
N PRO A 180 5.38 -3.10 -5.89
CA PRO A 180 4.15 -2.73 -6.55
C PRO A 180 2.98 -2.56 -5.57
N GLY A 181 2.95 -3.37 -4.51
CA GLY A 181 1.92 -3.30 -3.48
C GLY A 181 1.90 -1.96 -2.72
N VAL A 182 3.06 -1.49 -2.24
CA VAL A 182 3.13 -0.17 -1.58
C VAL A 182 2.95 0.97 -2.57
N PHE A 183 3.43 0.82 -3.81
CA PHE A 183 3.13 1.79 -4.86
C PHE A 183 1.61 1.92 -5.09
N PHE A 184 0.88 0.80 -5.15
CA PHE A 184 -0.59 0.78 -5.18
C PHE A 184 -1.19 1.48 -3.96
N MET A 185 -0.70 1.19 -2.75
CA MET A 185 -1.18 1.84 -1.52
C MET A 185 -1.09 3.36 -1.56
N MET A 186 -0.01 3.90 -2.15
CA MET A 186 0.20 5.35 -2.22
C MET A 186 -0.54 6.04 -3.38
N THR A 187 -0.97 5.29 -4.39
CA THR A 187 -1.50 5.88 -5.64
C THR A 187 -2.96 5.54 -5.90
N MET A 188 -3.53 4.52 -5.25
CA MET A 188 -4.92 4.10 -5.49
C MET A 188 -5.95 5.19 -5.15
N GLY A 189 -5.59 6.14 -4.27
CA GLY A 189 -6.45 7.25 -3.89
C GLY A 189 -6.53 8.38 -4.92
N TYR A 190 -5.67 8.37 -5.95
CA TYR A 190 -5.67 9.40 -6.98
C TYR A 190 -6.82 9.17 -7.97
N PRO A 191 -7.78 10.11 -8.08
CA PRO A 191 -8.91 9.95 -9.02
C PRO A 191 -8.45 9.89 -10.48
N ILE A 192 -7.33 10.55 -10.77
CA ILE A 192 -6.71 10.64 -12.08
C ILE A 192 -5.22 10.34 -11.90
N PRO A 193 -4.67 9.29 -12.52
CA PRO A 193 -3.25 9.02 -12.49
C PRO A 193 -2.45 10.19 -13.05
N GLU A 194 -1.41 10.61 -12.32
CA GLU A 194 -0.52 11.72 -12.70
C GLU A 194 0.95 11.30 -12.67
N LEU A 195 1.78 11.97 -13.47
CA LEU A 195 3.24 11.81 -13.47
C LEU A 195 3.86 12.88 -12.56
N SER A 196 3.88 12.60 -11.26
CA SER A 196 4.60 13.45 -10.31
C SER A 196 6.12 13.17 -10.39
N PRO A 197 6.98 14.13 -9.96
CA PRO A 197 8.42 13.92 -9.90
C PRO A 197 8.83 12.70 -9.07
N TRP A 198 8.04 12.37 -8.04
CA TRP A 198 8.25 11.19 -7.20
C TRP A 198 8.03 9.88 -7.99
N ILE A 199 6.98 9.81 -8.81
CA ILE A 199 6.71 8.65 -9.66
C ILE A 199 7.78 8.51 -10.74
N GLU A 200 8.21 9.61 -11.35
CA GLU A 200 9.31 9.60 -12.32
C GLU A 200 10.63 9.10 -11.69
N ASP A 201 10.96 9.54 -10.47
CA ASP A 201 12.15 9.08 -9.76
C ASP A 201 12.10 7.57 -9.49
N ILE A 202 10.97 7.05 -9.02
CA ILE A 202 10.77 5.60 -8.83
C ILE A 202 10.92 4.84 -10.15
N MET A 203 10.24 5.29 -11.21
CA MET A 203 10.24 4.60 -12.51
C MET A 203 11.60 4.64 -13.20
N SER A 204 12.40 5.69 -12.95
CA SER A 204 13.77 5.79 -13.46
C SER A 204 14.70 4.70 -12.88
N LYS A 205 14.44 4.26 -11.64
CA LYS A 205 15.22 3.24 -10.91
C LYS A 205 14.59 1.84 -10.98
N ALA A 206 13.30 1.76 -11.30
CA ALA A 206 12.54 0.52 -11.26
C ALA A 206 13.08 -0.56 -12.20
N THR A 207 13.08 -1.80 -11.70
CA THR A 207 13.43 -3.00 -12.47
C THR A 207 12.30 -3.36 -13.44
N ASP A 208 12.61 -4.23 -14.39
CA ASP A 208 11.60 -4.73 -15.33
C ASP A 208 10.49 -5.51 -14.61
N HIS A 209 10.80 -6.18 -13.49
CA HIS A 209 9.77 -6.85 -12.68
C HIS A 209 8.71 -5.86 -12.19
N PHE A 210 9.15 -4.77 -11.55
CA PHE A 210 8.24 -3.72 -11.06
C PHE A 210 7.46 -3.05 -12.21
N LYS A 211 8.14 -2.72 -13.31
CA LYS A 211 7.51 -2.05 -14.47
C LYS A 211 6.49 -2.93 -15.20
N ASN A 212 6.63 -4.25 -15.13
CA ASN A 212 5.73 -5.20 -15.75
C ASN A 212 4.59 -5.64 -14.83
N ASP A 213 4.56 -5.20 -13.56
CA ASP A 213 3.40 -5.37 -12.71
C ASP A 213 2.16 -4.75 -13.36
N ALA A 214 1.04 -5.45 -13.29
CA ALA A 214 -0.18 -5.07 -14.01
C ALA A 214 -0.69 -3.68 -13.58
N TYR A 215 -0.65 -3.39 -12.28
CA TYR A 215 -1.11 -2.10 -11.75
C TYR A 215 -0.13 -0.99 -12.09
N VAL A 216 1.17 -1.20 -11.83
CA VAL A 216 2.21 -0.18 -12.09
C VAL A 216 2.21 0.23 -13.56
N ARG A 217 2.14 -0.74 -14.47
CA ARG A 217 2.12 -0.48 -15.91
C ARG A 217 0.88 0.30 -16.33
N ASP A 218 -0.31 -0.10 -15.86
CA ASP A 218 -1.57 0.57 -16.17
C ASP A 218 -1.60 2.00 -15.64
N TYR A 219 -1.20 2.19 -14.38
CA TYR A 219 -1.10 3.51 -13.76
C TYR A 219 -0.17 4.43 -14.57
N TYR A 220 1.03 3.95 -14.90
CA TYR A 220 2.03 4.75 -15.61
C TYR A 220 1.59 5.11 -17.04
N GLN A 221 0.98 4.18 -17.76
CA GLN A 221 0.42 4.43 -19.10
C GLN A 221 -0.69 5.49 -19.06
N LYS A 222 -1.63 5.37 -18.12
CA LYS A 222 -2.70 6.36 -17.93
C LYS A 222 -2.14 7.73 -17.55
N ALA A 223 -1.14 7.77 -16.67
CA ALA A 223 -0.49 9.01 -16.25
C ALA A 223 0.22 9.72 -17.41
N GLN A 224 0.92 8.98 -18.29
CA GLN A 224 1.50 9.51 -19.54
C GLN A 224 0.44 10.09 -20.46
N GLN A 225 -0.63 9.33 -20.71
CA GLN A 225 -1.74 9.78 -21.56
C GLN A 225 -2.39 11.05 -21.02
N ASN A 226 -2.63 11.13 -19.71
CA ASN A 226 -3.20 12.31 -19.07
C ASN A 226 -2.29 13.54 -19.24
N GLN A 227 -0.97 13.37 -19.13
CA GLN A 227 -0.01 14.45 -19.35
C GLN A 227 -0.02 14.93 -20.82
N GLU A 228 -0.12 14.02 -21.79
CA GLU A 228 -0.23 14.37 -23.21
C GLU A 228 -1.53 15.13 -23.51
N ILE A 229 -2.65 14.74 -22.91
CA ILE A 229 -3.94 15.44 -23.01
C ILE A 229 -3.81 16.86 -22.43
N LEU A 230 -3.26 17.01 -21.23
CA LEU A 230 -3.07 18.31 -20.57
C LEU A 230 -2.17 19.25 -21.39
N ASN A 231 -1.16 18.69 -22.06
CA ASN A 231 -0.26 19.44 -22.94
C ASN A 231 -0.83 19.68 -24.34
N GLY A 232 -2.06 19.23 -24.63
CA GLY A 232 -2.73 19.41 -25.93
C GLY A 232 -2.15 18.54 -27.05
N MET A 233 -1.36 17.52 -26.71
CA MET A 233 -0.74 16.58 -27.65
C MET A 233 -1.61 15.35 -27.96
N ALA A 234 -2.64 15.10 -27.13
CA ALA A 234 -3.62 14.03 -27.33
C ALA A 234 -5.06 14.52 -27.09
N THR A 235 -6.04 13.87 -27.73
CA THR A 235 -7.46 14.07 -27.47
C THR A 235 -7.97 13.03 -26.48
N PRO A 236 -8.90 13.35 -25.55
CA PRO A 236 -9.52 12.35 -24.70
C PRO A 236 -10.25 11.30 -25.55
N ASP A 237 -9.87 10.03 -25.42
CA ASP A 237 -10.62 8.94 -26.02
C ASP A 237 -11.84 8.62 -25.13
N GLY A 238 -13.03 9.07 -25.54
CA GLY A 238 -14.29 8.81 -24.84
C GLY A 238 -14.73 9.91 -23.88
N PRO A 239 -15.83 9.69 -23.12
CA PRO A 239 -16.28 10.62 -22.09
C PRO A 239 -15.14 10.89 -21.10
N ALA A 240 -15.07 12.12 -20.58
CA ALA A 240 -14.09 12.49 -19.54
C ALA A 240 -14.02 11.39 -18.47
N PRO A 241 -12.81 11.00 -17.99
CA PRO A 241 -12.65 9.98 -16.97
C PRO A 241 -13.60 10.29 -15.82
N GLN A 242 -14.65 9.48 -15.67
CA GLN A 242 -15.45 9.54 -14.46
C GLN A 242 -14.55 9.05 -13.34
N PRO A 243 -14.58 9.70 -12.16
CA PRO A 243 -13.87 9.20 -10.99
C PRO A 243 -14.16 7.72 -10.87
N ALA A 244 -13.13 6.88 -10.90
CA ALA A 244 -13.31 5.48 -10.60
C ALA A 244 -14.00 5.43 -9.23
N ALA A 245 -15.17 4.81 -9.16
CA ALA A 245 -15.78 4.44 -7.88
C ALA A 245 -14.96 3.27 -7.31
N GLY A 246 -13.69 3.53 -7.02
CA GLY A 246 -12.89 2.67 -6.16
C GLY A 246 -13.52 2.70 -4.76
N PRO A 247 -13.44 1.60 -4.00
CA PRO A 247 -13.83 1.63 -2.61
C PRO A 247 -13.09 2.77 -1.94
N GLN A 248 -13.85 3.73 -1.40
CA GLN A 248 -13.29 4.82 -0.64
C GLN A 248 -12.53 4.18 0.53
N PRO A 249 -11.21 4.38 0.64
CA PRO A 249 -10.48 3.79 1.74
C PRO A 249 -10.99 4.45 3.01
N THR A 250 -11.65 3.67 3.86
CA THR A 250 -11.95 4.11 5.22
C THR A 250 -10.73 4.06 6.13
N ASP A 251 -9.57 3.58 5.67
CA ASP A 251 -8.28 3.62 6.42
C ASP A 251 -7.00 3.41 5.54
N ALA A 252 -7.05 3.59 4.20
CA ALA A 252 -5.80 3.87 3.46
C ALA A 252 -5.50 5.36 3.59
N PRO A 253 -4.23 5.80 3.57
CA PRO A 253 -3.87 7.21 3.73
C PRO A 253 -4.48 8.02 2.59
N GLN A 254 -5.70 8.50 2.80
CA GLN A 254 -6.11 9.78 2.29
C GLN A 254 -5.05 10.72 2.84
N GLN A 255 -4.32 11.42 1.96
CA GLN A 255 -3.66 12.65 2.40
C GLN A 255 -4.68 13.37 3.28
N PRO A 256 -4.36 13.65 4.56
CA PRO A 256 -5.26 14.42 5.38
C PRO A 256 -5.35 15.80 4.72
N MET A 257 -6.39 16.01 3.92
CA MET A 257 -6.74 17.35 3.44
C MET A 257 -7.35 18.18 4.58
N ASP A 258 -7.39 17.64 5.79
CA ASP A 258 -7.89 18.29 7.01
C ASP A 258 -6.77 18.69 8.01
N GLY A 259 -5.50 18.41 7.68
CA GLY A 259 -4.37 19.04 8.36
C GLY A 259 -3.99 20.35 7.64
N PRO A 260 -3.71 21.45 8.34
CA PRO A 260 -3.23 22.64 7.67
C PRO A 260 -1.92 22.30 6.97
N THR A 261 -1.91 22.37 5.64
CA THR A 261 -0.70 22.25 4.82
C THR A 261 0.38 23.19 5.37
N PRO A 262 1.67 22.91 5.17
CA PRO A 262 2.74 23.82 5.56
C PRO A 262 2.51 25.26 5.06
N ASN A 263 1.84 25.42 3.90
CA ASN A 263 1.41 26.71 3.37
C ASN A 263 0.24 27.35 4.13
N GLN A 264 -0.69 26.57 4.71
CA GLN A 264 -1.77 27.06 5.58
C GLN A 264 -1.26 27.42 6.98
N LEU A 265 -0.26 26.71 7.52
CA LEU A 265 0.41 27.08 8.78
C LEU A 265 1.31 28.33 8.64
N ALA A 266 1.73 28.66 7.43
CA ALA A 266 2.60 29.80 7.13
C ALA A 266 1.82 31.10 6.82
N GLN A 267 0.49 31.07 6.75
CA GLN A 267 -0.30 32.28 6.54
C GLN A 267 -0.49 33.04 7.87
N PRO A 268 -0.29 34.38 7.88
CA PRO A 268 -0.68 35.19 9.02
C PRO A 268 -2.20 35.08 9.22
N ALA A 269 -2.66 34.93 10.46
CA ALA A 269 -4.07 35.09 10.77
C ALA A 269 -4.52 36.52 10.42
N GLU A 270 -5.64 36.66 9.70
CA GLU A 270 -6.30 37.95 9.46
C GLU A 270 -6.85 38.58 10.75
#